data_AF-A0A2D4H8D2-F1
#
_entry.id   AF-A0A2D4H8D2-F1
#
_cell.length_a   1.000
_cell.length_b   1.000
_cell.length_c   1.000
_cell.angle_alpha   90.00
_cell.angle_beta   90.00
_cell.angle_gamma   90.00
#
_symmetry.space_group_name_H-M   'P 1'
#
loop_
_entity.id
_entity.type
_entity.pdbx_description
1 polymer ?
#
loop_
_entity_poly.entity_id
_entity_poly.type
_entity_poly.pdbx_seq_one_letter_code
_entity_poly.pdbx_strand_id
1 'polypeptide(L)'
;MVSQSGSVGITIMGKTADLTFVQKTIADILHKEGKTQKVIANEVGCSQSAVSKHINRKLCGRIKCGRKRSTRSRDDHSLERIVRKRPFKNVEDFHKEWTEAGVSASRATTHRRILDMGFKCRIPLVKP
;
A
#
# COMPACT_ATOMS: atom_id res chain seq x y z
N MET A 1 0.61 49.80 -19.14
CA MET A 1 0.45 49.27 -17.77
C MET A 1 0.05 47.81 -17.89
N VAL A 2 0.99 46.88 -17.72
CA VAL A 2 0.70 45.43 -17.79
C VAL A 2 0.85 44.89 -16.38
N SER A 3 -0.27 44.74 -15.69
CA SER A 3 -0.34 44.14 -14.36
C SER A 3 -0.10 42.63 -14.49
N GLN A 4 1.09 42.18 -14.11
CA GLN A 4 1.38 40.76 -13.92
C GLN A 4 0.88 40.36 -12.53
N SER A 5 -0.34 39.84 -12.45
CA SER A 5 -0.83 39.14 -11.28
C SER A 5 -0.14 37.78 -11.18
N GLY A 6 0.96 37.74 -10.44
CA GLY A 6 1.67 36.53 -10.06
C GLY A 6 0.79 35.67 -9.16
N SER A 7 0.10 34.69 -9.74
CA SER A 7 -0.51 33.60 -9.00
C SER A 7 0.62 32.79 -8.36
N VAL A 8 0.81 32.99 -7.06
CA VAL A 8 1.73 32.22 -6.22
C VAL A 8 1.20 30.79 -6.16
N GLY A 9 1.65 29.94 -7.07
CA GLY A 9 1.41 28.51 -7.01
C GLY A 9 2.01 27.99 -5.71
N ILE A 10 1.15 27.62 -4.76
CA ILE A 10 1.55 27.04 -3.48
C ILE A 10 2.18 25.68 -3.80
N THR A 11 3.52 25.63 -3.84
CA THR A 11 4.28 24.39 -3.98
C THR A 11 4.24 23.67 -2.63
N ILE A 12 3.19 22.89 -2.39
CA ILE A 12 3.12 22.03 -1.21
C ILE A 12 4.20 20.95 -1.38
N MET A 13 5.32 21.11 -0.68
CA MET A 13 6.42 20.14 -0.62
C MET A 13 5.95 18.87 0.09
N GLY A 14 5.23 18.01 -0.64
CA GLY A 14 4.68 16.75 -0.15
C GLY A 14 4.12 15.92 -1.30
N LYS A 15 4.24 14.60 -1.19
CA LYS A 15 3.88 13.57 -2.20
C LYS A 15 2.69 13.99 -3.07
N THR A 16 2.94 14.13 -4.37
CA THR A 16 1.92 14.39 -5.39
C THR A 16 0.90 13.25 -5.33
N ALA A 17 -0.35 13.55 -4.98
CA ALA A 17 -1.45 12.64 -5.24
C ALA A 17 -1.46 12.32 -6.75
N ASP A 18 -1.86 11.09 -7.12
CA ASP A 18 -2.04 10.76 -8.52
C ASP A 18 -3.03 11.76 -9.15
N LEU A 19 -2.76 12.21 -10.38
CA LEU A 19 -3.67 13.10 -11.10
C LEU A 19 -5.07 12.48 -11.11
N THR A 20 -6.06 13.31 -10.80
CA THR A 20 -7.46 12.88 -10.83
C THR A 20 -7.85 12.48 -12.26
N PHE A 21 -8.90 11.67 -12.38
CA PHE A 21 -9.39 11.23 -13.69
C PHE A 21 -9.70 12.43 -14.61
N VAL A 22 -10.39 13.44 -14.08
CA VAL A 22 -10.74 14.67 -14.81
C VAL A 22 -9.47 15.40 -15.31
N GLN A 23 -8.47 15.57 -14.44
CA GLN A 23 -7.21 16.22 -14.82
C GLN A 23 -6.45 15.46 -15.90
N LYS A 24 -6.47 14.12 -15.86
CA LYS A 24 -5.87 13.27 -16.89
C LYS A 24 -6.56 13.47 -18.25
N THR A 25 -7.90 13.44 -18.27
CA THR A 25 -8.68 13.64 -19.50
C THR A 25 -8.44 15.03 -20.10
N ILE A 26 -8.44 16.08 -19.28
CA ILE A 26 -8.16 17.45 -19.74
C ILE A 26 -6.72 17.53 -20.29
N ALA A 27 -5.74 16.95 -19.59
CA ALA A 27 -4.36 16.93 -20.07
C ALA A 27 -4.21 16.20 -21.41
N ASP A 28 -4.92 15.09 -21.62
CA ASP A 28 -4.90 14.34 -22.88
C ASP A 28 -5.52 15.13 -24.04
N ILE A 29 -6.63 15.85 -23.80
CA ILE A 29 -7.28 16.70 -24.81
C ILE A 29 -6.32 17.83 -25.22
N LEU A 30 -5.80 18.57 -24.25
CA LEU A 30 -4.90 19.70 -24.50
C LEU A 30 -3.58 19.28 -25.16
N HIS A 31 -3.10 18.08 -24.85
CA HIS A 31 -1.92 17.53 -25.51
C HIS A 31 -2.19 17.18 -26.98
N LYS A 32 -3.39 16.66 -27.31
CA LYS A 32 -3.82 16.43 -28.70
C LYS A 32 -3.99 17.72 -29.49
N GLU A 33 -4.39 18.81 -28.83
CA GLU A 33 -4.45 20.15 -29.41
C GLU A 33 -3.06 20.77 -29.68
N GLY A 34 -1.97 20.10 -29.26
CA GLY A 34 -0.60 20.57 -29.47
C GLY A 34 -0.15 21.62 -28.45
N LYS A 35 -0.88 21.83 -27.35
CA LYS A 35 -0.47 22.77 -26.30
C LYS A 35 0.80 22.26 -25.60
N THR A 36 1.66 23.20 -25.21
CA THR A 36 2.89 22.86 -24.48
C THR A 36 2.56 22.37 -23.06
N GLN A 37 3.36 21.45 -22.53
CA GLN A 37 3.14 20.86 -21.19
C GLN A 37 3.08 21.91 -20.07
N LYS A 38 3.78 23.04 -20.21
CA LYS A 38 3.75 24.15 -19.26
C LYS A 38 2.37 24.83 -19.22
N VAL A 39 1.75 25.02 -20.38
CA VAL A 39 0.40 25.59 -20.48
C VAL A 39 -0.62 24.62 -19.89
N ILE A 40 -0.51 23.33 -20.22
CA ILE A 40 -1.38 22.27 -19.68
C ILE A 40 -1.29 22.23 -18.16
N ALA A 41 -0.09 22.29 -17.59
CA ALA A 41 0.12 22.28 -16.14
C ALA A 41 -0.59 23.44 -15.43
N ASN A 42 -0.50 24.64 -16.01
CA ASN A 42 -1.16 25.83 -15.48
C ASN A 42 -2.69 25.72 -15.57
N GLU A 43 -3.22 25.20 -16.69
CA GLU A 43 -4.66 25.04 -16.94
C GLU A 43 -5.29 23.95 -16.06
N VAL A 44 -4.57 22.84 -15.84
CA VAL A 44 -5.01 21.69 -15.03
C VAL A 44 -4.77 21.92 -13.52
N GLY A 45 -3.96 22.92 -13.16
CA GLY A 45 -3.57 23.21 -11.78
C GLY A 45 -2.65 22.14 -11.18
N CYS A 46 -1.71 21.61 -11.97
CA CYS A 46 -0.76 20.59 -11.54
C CYS A 46 0.68 20.95 -11.94
N SER A 47 1.68 20.17 -11.48
CA SER A 47 3.07 20.43 -11.88
C SER A 47 3.33 19.97 -13.31
N GLN A 48 4.20 20.68 -14.04
CA GLN A 48 4.65 20.26 -15.38
C GLN A 48 5.22 18.84 -15.38
N SER A 49 5.92 18.45 -14.31
CA SER A 49 6.46 17.10 -14.17
C SER A 49 5.36 16.02 -14.01
N ALA A 50 4.21 16.36 -13.42
CA ALA A 50 3.06 15.45 -13.37
C ALA A 50 2.45 15.24 -14.76
N VAL A 51 2.29 16.31 -15.55
CA VAL A 51 1.82 16.25 -16.95
C VAL A 51 2.76 15.41 -17.81
N SER A 52 4.07 15.66 -17.75
CA SER A 52 5.05 14.86 -18.49
C SER A 52 5.04 13.39 -18.07
N LYS A 53 4.91 13.08 -16.78
CA LYS A 53 4.78 11.70 -16.28
C LYS A 53 3.47 11.05 -16.69
N HIS A 54 2.42 11.81 -17.01
CA HIS A 54 1.18 11.22 -17.49
C HIS A 54 1.28 10.84 -18.97
N ILE A 55 1.78 11.76 -19.80
CA ILE A 55 1.86 11.61 -21.26
C ILE A 55 2.93 10.58 -21.67
N ASN A 56 4.13 10.68 -21.08
CA ASN A 56 5.29 9.94 -21.56
C ASN A 56 5.55 8.62 -20.83
N ARG A 57 4.86 8.35 -19.71
CA ARG A 57 5.15 7.19 -18.88
C ARG A 57 4.47 5.95 -19.46
N LYS A 58 5.27 4.94 -19.80
CA LYS A 58 4.76 3.58 -20.06
C LYS A 58 4.02 3.08 -18.81
N LEU A 59 2.83 2.53 -18.99
CA LEU A 59 2.04 1.88 -17.94
C LEU A 59 2.72 0.57 -17.50
N CYS A 60 3.83 0.66 -16.78
CA CYS A 60 4.32 -0.48 -16.00
C CYS A 60 3.61 -0.44 -14.64
N GLY A 61 2.74 -1.41 -14.40
CA GLY A 61 2.06 -1.59 -13.13
C GLY A 61 3.08 -1.89 -12.04
N ARG A 62 3.59 -0.86 -11.35
CA ARG A 62 4.40 -1.07 -10.16
C ARG A 62 3.46 -1.56 -9.06
N ILE A 63 3.45 -2.86 -8.83
CA ILE A 63 2.78 -3.44 -7.67
C ILE A 63 3.41 -2.81 -6.43
N LYS A 64 2.57 -2.27 -5.54
CA LYS A 64 3.04 -1.71 -4.27
C LYS A 64 3.75 -2.84 -3.51
N CYS A 65 5.08 -2.83 -3.50
CA CYS A 65 5.85 -3.70 -2.65
C CYS A 65 5.75 -3.16 -1.22
N GLY A 66 4.94 -3.83 -0.40
CA GLY A 66 4.88 -3.54 1.03
C GLY A 66 6.15 -3.99 1.76
N ARG A 67 6.19 -3.72 3.07
CA ARG A 67 7.23 -4.28 3.94
C ARG A 67 7.17 -5.81 3.88
N LYS A 68 8.33 -6.46 3.77
CA LYS A 68 8.43 -7.93 3.81
C LYS A 68 7.85 -8.47 5.12
N ARG A 69 7.23 -9.64 5.03
CA ARG A 69 6.70 -10.38 6.18
C ARG A 69 7.86 -10.79 7.11
N SER A 70 7.58 -10.86 8.41
CA SER A 70 8.52 -11.41 9.39
C SER A 70 8.63 -12.93 9.29
N THR A 71 7.54 -13.61 8.93
CA THR A 71 7.49 -15.07 8.77
C THR A 71 7.75 -15.47 7.32
N ARG A 72 8.39 -16.61 7.14
CA ARG A 72 8.61 -17.30 5.87
C ARG A 72 7.56 -18.38 5.68
N SER A 73 7.42 -18.91 4.47
CA SER A 73 6.49 -20.02 4.18
C SER A 73 6.75 -21.26 5.04
N ARG A 74 8.03 -21.55 5.33
CA ARG A 74 8.42 -22.66 6.21
C ARG A 74 7.90 -22.50 7.64
N ASP A 75 7.88 -21.27 8.13
CA ASP A 75 7.36 -20.95 9.47
C ASP A 75 5.85 -21.11 9.50
N ASP A 76 5.16 -20.68 8.43
CA ASP A 76 3.71 -20.85 8.32
C ASP A 76 3.35 -22.35 8.23
N HIS A 77 4.14 -23.18 7.54
CA HIS A 77 3.95 -24.64 7.52
C HIS A 77 4.21 -25.31 8.88
N SER A 78 5.19 -24.85 9.66
CA SER A 78 5.41 -25.39 11.01
C SER A 78 4.23 -25.06 11.92
N LEU A 79 3.67 -23.84 11.80
CA LEU A 79 2.45 -23.44 12.50
C LEU A 79 1.26 -24.28 12.07
N GLU A 80 1.08 -24.51 10.76
CA GLU A 80 -0.01 -25.35 10.23
C GLU A 80 0.03 -26.77 10.83
N ARG A 81 1.22 -27.37 10.93
CA ARG A 81 1.42 -28.69 11.55
C ARG A 81 1.03 -28.69 13.03
N ILE A 82 1.31 -27.61 13.76
CA ILE A 82 0.92 -27.47 15.18
C ILE A 82 -0.61 -27.34 15.29
N VAL A 83 -1.22 -26.47 14.49
CA VAL A 83 -2.66 -26.20 14.52
C VAL A 83 -3.47 -27.44 14.15
N ARG A 84 -3.06 -28.18 13.10
CA ARG A 84 -3.73 -29.41 12.67
C ARG A 84 -3.77 -30.50 13.74
N LYS A 85 -2.75 -30.58 14.60
CA LYS A 85 -2.72 -31.57 15.69
C LYS A 85 -3.82 -31.31 16.72
N ARG A 86 -4.12 -30.05 17.02
CA ARG A 86 -5.08 -29.64 18.06
C ARG A 86 -5.77 -28.33 17.66
N PRO A 87 -6.82 -28.37 16.81
CA PRO A 87 -7.40 -27.17 16.20
C PRO A 87 -8.14 -26.25 17.18
N PHE A 88 -8.57 -26.74 18.35
CA PHE A 88 -9.39 -26.00 19.31
C PHE A 88 -8.60 -25.30 20.44
N LYS A 89 -7.26 -25.28 20.37
CA LYS A 89 -6.41 -24.60 21.35
C LYS A 89 -6.48 -23.07 21.24
N ASN A 90 -6.00 -22.40 22.29
CA ASN A 90 -5.88 -20.95 22.35
C ASN A 90 -4.68 -20.48 21.48
N VAL A 91 -4.78 -19.24 20.99
CA VAL A 91 -3.69 -18.53 20.30
C VAL A 91 -2.40 -18.49 21.13
N GLU A 92 -2.49 -18.36 22.46
CA GLU A 92 -1.31 -18.35 23.34
C GLU A 92 -0.56 -19.69 23.30
N ASP A 93 -1.29 -20.80 23.33
CA ASP A 93 -0.68 -22.14 23.27
C ASP A 93 0.03 -22.33 21.92
N PHE A 94 -0.63 -21.90 20.84
CA PHE A 94 0.00 -21.93 19.51
C PHE A 94 1.21 -21.02 19.40
N HIS A 95 1.18 -19.84 20.03
CA HIS A 95 2.30 -18.91 20.02
C HIS A 95 3.50 -19.49 20.78
N LYS A 96 3.26 -20.08 21.96
CA LYS A 96 4.30 -20.75 22.75
C LYS A 96 4.92 -21.92 21.99
N GLU A 97 4.10 -22.83 21.46
CA GLU A 97 4.59 -23.99 20.70
C GLU A 97 5.33 -23.58 19.41
N TRP A 98 4.90 -22.50 18.75
CA TRP A 98 5.58 -21.99 17.56
C TRP A 98 6.91 -21.29 17.87
N THR A 99 6.99 -20.65 19.05
CA THR A 99 8.24 -20.08 19.58
C THR A 99 9.21 -21.18 20.00
N GLU A 100 8.71 -22.24 20.65
CA GLU A 100 9.49 -23.45 20.97
C GLU A 100 10.01 -24.16 19.71
N ALA A 101 9.26 -24.10 18.60
CA ALA A 101 9.71 -24.57 17.28
C ALA A 101 10.76 -23.64 16.62
N GLY A 102 11.19 -22.57 17.30
CA GLY A 102 12.26 -21.68 16.88
C GLY A 102 11.82 -20.47 16.05
N VAL A 103 10.51 -20.22 15.91
CA VAL A 103 10.01 -19.07 15.13
C VAL A 103 9.81 -17.86 16.04
N SER A 104 10.58 -16.80 15.81
CA SER A 104 10.40 -15.51 16.50
C SER A 104 9.28 -14.70 15.84
N ALA A 105 8.07 -14.81 16.38
CA ALA A 105 6.90 -14.06 15.94
C ALA A 105 6.08 -13.55 17.14
N SER A 106 5.36 -12.46 16.94
CA SER A 106 4.43 -11.95 17.97
C SER A 106 3.13 -12.76 18.00
N ARG A 107 2.47 -12.81 19.16
CA ARG A 107 1.13 -13.42 19.31
C ARG A 107 0.14 -12.94 18.25
N ALA A 108 0.12 -11.63 17.97
CA ALA A 108 -0.76 -11.05 16.95
C ALA A 108 -0.42 -11.53 15.53
N THR A 109 0.85 -11.88 15.26
CA THR A 109 1.28 -12.48 14.00
C THR A 109 0.82 -13.92 13.91
N THR A 110 0.98 -14.71 14.99
CA THR A 110 0.46 -16.08 15.09
C THR A 110 -1.04 -16.12 14.80
N HIS A 111 -1.82 -15.27 15.47
CA HIS A 111 -3.27 -15.19 15.25
C HIS A 111 -3.62 -14.92 13.78
N ARG A 112 -3.01 -13.90 13.16
CA ARG A 112 -3.23 -13.56 11.75
C ARG A 112 -2.89 -14.72 10.82
N ARG A 113 -1.81 -15.46 11.08
CA ARG A 113 -1.44 -16.62 10.26
C ARG A 113 -2.43 -17.76 10.37
N ILE A 114 -2.92 -18.05 11.57
CA ILE A 114 -3.93 -19.08 11.78
C ILE A 114 -5.19 -18.75 10.97
N LEU A 115 -5.61 -17.48 10.96
CA LEU A 115 -6.74 -17.00 10.16
C LEU A 115 -6.47 -17.03 8.65
N ASP A 116 -5.28 -16.59 8.20
CA ASP A 116 -4.87 -16.64 6.78
C ASP A 116 -4.92 -18.09 6.25
N MET A 117 -4.61 -19.07 7.10
CA MET A 117 -4.68 -20.50 6.80
C MET A 117 -6.11 -21.08 6.90
N GLY A 118 -7.10 -20.29 7.29
CA GLY A 118 -8.51 -20.70 7.38
C GLY A 118 -8.90 -21.41 8.69
N PHE A 119 -8.01 -21.48 9.68
CA PHE A 119 -8.34 -22.07 10.97
C PHE A 119 -9.00 -21.05 11.89
N LYS A 120 -9.95 -21.51 12.71
CA LYS A 120 -10.56 -20.71 13.78
C LYS A 120 -9.83 -21.00 15.08
N CYS A 121 -9.21 -19.99 15.68
CA CYS A 121 -8.65 -20.07 17.02
C CYS A 121 -9.47 -19.17 17.97
N ARG A 122 -9.76 -19.68 19.17
CA ARG A 122 -10.46 -18.90 20.20
C ARG A 122 -9.49 -17.85 20.75
N ILE A 123 -9.88 -16.57 20.69
CA ILE A 123 -9.23 -15.50 21.45
C ILE A 123 -9.92 -15.47 22.82
N PRO A 124 -9.22 -15.67 23.95
CA PRO A 124 -9.83 -15.51 25.26
C PRO A 124 -10.31 -14.07 25.42
N LEU A 125 -11.57 -13.89 25.81
CA LEU A 125 -12.06 -12.63 26.38
C LEU A 125 -11.41 -12.50 27.76
N VAL A 126 -10.53 -11.53 27.96
CA VAL A 126 -9.79 -11.34 29.22
C VAL A 126 -10.65 -10.53 30.23
N LYS A 127 -10.57 -10.58 31.58
CA LYS A 127 -9.46 -10.79 32.56
C LYS A 127 -9.95 -11.27 33.98
N PRO A 128 -9.10 -11.67 34.98
CA PRO A 128 -7.81 -11.09 35.44
C PRO A 128 -6.53 -11.78 34.93
#